data_AF-A0A554KBP0-F1
#
_entry.id   AF-A0A554KBP0-F1
#
_cell.length_a   1.000
_cell.length_b   1.000
_cell.length_c   1.000
_cell.angle_alpha   90.00
_cell.angle_beta   90.00
_cell.angle_gamma   90.00
#
_symmetry.space_group_name_H-M   'P 1'
#
loop_
_entity.id
_entity.type
_entity.pdbx_description
1 polymer ?
#
loop_
_entity_poly.entity_id
_entity_poly.type
_entity_poly.pdbx_seq_one_letter_code
_entity_poly.pdbx_strand_id
1 'polypeptide(L)'
;MIIGIIIISLLLSFKFGILSPGKAFQKNNSPSAEITGIQATQNLDEQVKLYTKLIERVGPQQAQEDLFKSGLPFTGQTHLLNHTVGDYLYLKYGSAGLLQCQDYFLSSCYHGFILHAIGDGGMPKVAEAFGYCRKEGPTVYSQCAHAMGHGFLANVGYKNLVQALKTCDEAVNTMPGFPAFNCYDGVFMENIWAVHDGEPSPDRWVKQSDMEYPCNDKRIDDKYLLGCWSNQPSLVYQFYKGDVKKVADVCLGVKKPEFQQMCFDGLARQIHPLTKGEVSKTFELCNLMPSLKWNNYCVSVNAGSSYAVGDRSTPFEICANINGGGLPASGGAEGDQGKQDCYSRIFSTIRAYAKLEEDIKKLCSKISETEWRKKCEEILKT
;
A
#
# COMPACT_ATOMS: atom_id res chain seq x y z
N MET A 1 -49.97 20.40 13.97
CA MET A 1 -50.75 19.15 14.10
C MET A 1 -49.87 18.17 14.85
N ILE A 2 -50.17 18.00 16.13
CA ILE A 2 -49.48 17.11 17.08
C ILE A 2 -50.14 15.73 16.96
N ILE A 3 -49.35 14.65 17.02
CA ILE A 3 -49.63 13.28 17.54
C ILE A 3 -48.35 12.48 17.21
N GLY A 4 -47.72 11.70 18.08
CA GLY A 4 -48.01 11.30 19.45
C GLY A 4 -46.96 10.26 19.84
N ILE A 5 -46.34 10.47 20.99
CA ILE A 5 -45.36 9.58 21.62
C ILE A 5 -46.11 8.36 22.16
N ILE A 6 -45.63 7.15 21.87
CA ILE A 6 -46.03 5.93 22.57
C ILE A 6 -44.79 5.35 23.24
N ILE A 7 -44.75 5.48 24.57
CA ILE A 7 -43.84 4.78 25.47
C ILE A 7 -44.46 3.42 25.76
N ILE A 8 -43.76 2.33 25.42
CA ILE A 8 -44.07 1.00 25.93
C ILE A 8 -42.91 0.57 26.83
N SER A 9 -43.20 0.56 28.14
CA SER A 9 -42.41 -0.09 29.16
C SER A 9 -42.48 -1.60 28.98
N LEU A 10 -41.35 -2.26 28.74
CA LEU A 10 -41.22 -3.72 28.90
C LEU A 10 -40.19 -4.01 30.00
N LEU A 11 -40.69 -4.49 31.13
CA LEU A 11 -39.95 -5.26 32.12
C LEU A 11 -39.47 -6.56 31.47
N LEU A 12 -38.17 -6.76 31.34
CA LEU A 12 -37.58 -8.06 31.07
C LEU A 12 -36.47 -8.35 32.08
N SER A 13 -36.72 -9.44 32.81
CA SER A 13 -35.89 -9.99 33.87
C SER A 13 -34.50 -10.36 33.37
N PHE A 14 -33.47 -9.93 34.10
CA PHE A 14 -32.10 -10.42 33.94
C PHE A 14 -32.06 -11.93 34.24
N LYS A 15 -31.91 -12.76 33.21
CA LYS A 15 -31.32 -14.10 33.34
C LYS A 15 -29.88 -14.01 32.88
N PHE A 16 -28.95 -14.18 33.81
CA PHE A 16 -27.55 -14.47 33.53
C PHE A 16 -27.47 -15.79 32.75
N GLY A 17 -27.39 -15.70 31.43
CA GLY A 17 -26.96 -16.80 30.58
C GLY A 17 -25.44 -16.87 30.60
N ILE A 18 -24.91 -17.92 31.23
CA ILE A 18 -23.50 -18.29 31.10
C ILE A 18 -23.23 -18.53 29.62
N LEU A 19 -22.42 -17.67 29.01
CA LEU A 19 -21.87 -17.86 27.66
C LEU A 19 -21.12 -19.19 27.65
N SER A 20 -21.65 -20.16 26.90
CA SER A 20 -20.90 -21.37 26.56
C SER A 20 -19.64 -20.97 25.78
N PRO A 21 -18.47 -21.56 26.07
CA PRO A 21 -17.29 -21.37 25.24
C PRO A 21 -17.62 -21.83 23.82
N GLY A 22 -17.42 -20.92 22.87
CA GLY A 22 -17.63 -21.18 21.45
C GLY A 22 -16.87 -22.43 21.02
N LYS A 23 -17.56 -23.30 20.27
CA LYS A 23 -16.94 -24.45 19.61
C LYS A 23 -15.68 -23.99 18.89
N ALA A 24 -14.57 -24.63 19.21
CA ALA A 24 -13.31 -24.47 18.49
C ALA A 24 -13.58 -24.62 16.98
N PHE A 25 -13.31 -23.53 16.25
CA PHE A 25 -13.39 -23.51 14.80
C PHE A 25 -12.38 -24.53 14.26
N GLN A 26 -12.86 -25.59 13.63
CA GLN A 26 -11.99 -26.53 12.94
C GLN A 26 -11.36 -25.80 11.74
N LYS A 27 -10.04 -25.68 11.77
CA LYS A 27 -9.22 -25.08 10.73
C LYS A 27 -9.17 -26.04 9.53
N ASN A 28 -10.20 -26.02 8.69
CA ASN A 28 -10.11 -26.64 7.37
C ASN A 28 -9.12 -25.82 6.54
N ASN A 29 -7.99 -26.43 6.18
CA ASN A 29 -6.92 -25.80 5.39
C ASN A 29 -7.27 -25.65 3.90
N SER A 30 -8.52 -25.91 3.49
CA SER A 30 -8.98 -25.71 2.12
C SER A 30 -9.52 -24.30 1.95
N PRO A 31 -9.17 -23.59 0.85
CA PRO A 31 -9.75 -22.29 0.54
C PRO A 31 -11.28 -22.34 0.56
N SER A 32 -11.91 -21.27 1.02
CA SER A 32 -13.36 -21.17 0.97
C SER A 32 -13.86 -21.18 -0.49
N ALA A 33 -15.15 -21.48 -0.68
CA ALA A 33 -15.77 -21.43 -2.00
C ALA A 33 -15.65 -20.04 -2.63
N GLU A 34 -15.75 -18.98 -1.82
CA GLU A 34 -15.58 -17.60 -2.28
C GLU A 34 -14.15 -17.32 -2.76
N ILE A 35 -13.12 -17.74 -2.00
CA ILE A 35 -11.72 -17.58 -2.42
C ILE A 35 -11.43 -18.36 -3.71
N THR A 36 -11.93 -19.61 -3.79
CA THR A 36 -11.78 -20.43 -5.01
C THR A 36 -12.43 -19.74 -6.21
N GLY A 37 -13.62 -19.13 -6.01
CA GLY A 37 -14.30 -18.35 -7.04
C GLY A 37 -13.53 -17.10 -7.47
N ILE A 38 -12.96 -16.36 -6.52
CA ILE A 38 -12.14 -15.15 -6.79
C ILE A 38 -10.93 -15.53 -7.66
N GLN A 39 -10.28 -16.65 -7.35
CA GLN A 39 -9.13 -17.15 -8.13
C GLN A 39 -9.51 -17.61 -9.54
N ALA A 40 -10.74 -18.09 -9.72
CA ALA A 40 -11.22 -18.63 -10.99
C ALA A 40 -11.67 -17.57 -12.00
N THR A 41 -11.87 -16.31 -11.57
CA THR A 41 -12.36 -15.22 -12.44
C THR A 41 -11.36 -14.08 -12.53
N GLN A 42 -11.32 -13.43 -13.70
CA GLN A 42 -10.54 -12.21 -13.93
C GLN A 42 -11.43 -10.95 -13.89
N ASN A 43 -12.76 -11.11 -13.83
CA ASN A 43 -13.70 -10.00 -13.77
C ASN A 43 -13.73 -9.42 -12.34
N LEU A 44 -13.31 -8.15 -12.20
CA LEU A 44 -13.20 -7.50 -10.89
C LEU A 44 -14.56 -7.38 -10.18
N ASP A 45 -15.65 -7.04 -10.88
CA ASP A 45 -16.98 -6.93 -10.27
C ASP A 45 -17.45 -8.26 -9.67
N GLU A 46 -17.15 -9.37 -10.35
CA GLU A 46 -17.46 -10.70 -9.83
C GLU A 46 -16.58 -11.05 -8.63
N GLN A 47 -15.30 -10.69 -8.65
CA GLN A 47 -14.42 -10.84 -7.49
C GLN A 47 -14.96 -10.03 -6.30
N VAL A 48 -15.40 -8.79 -6.52
CA VAL A 48 -16.00 -7.92 -5.48
C VAL A 48 -17.24 -8.59 -4.87
N LYS A 49 -18.18 -9.09 -5.68
CA LYS A 49 -19.38 -9.80 -5.17
C LYS A 49 -19.03 -11.02 -4.31
N LEU A 50 -18.10 -11.85 -4.79
CA LEU A 50 -17.64 -13.02 -4.05
C LEU A 50 -16.96 -12.61 -2.74
N TYR A 51 -16.18 -11.53 -2.77
CA TYR A 51 -15.47 -11.06 -1.60
C TYR A 51 -16.40 -10.41 -0.57
N THR A 52 -17.39 -9.62 -0.99
CA THR A 52 -18.47 -9.14 -0.13
C THR A 52 -19.19 -10.29 0.56
N LYS A 53 -19.54 -11.36 -0.18
CA LYS A 53 -20.16 -12.56 0.40
C LYS A 53 -19.26 -13.22 1.45
N LEU A 54 -17.94 -13.27 1.22
CA LEU A 54 -16.99 -13.76 2.21
C LEU A 54 -16.99 -12.86 3.47
N ILE A 55 -16.89 -11.54 3.30
CA ILE A 55 -16.92 -10.55 4.39
C ILE A 55 -18.19 -10.70 5.24
N GLU A 56 -19.35 -10.85 4.62
CA GLU A 56 -20.63 -11.05 5.32
C GLU A 56 -20.65 -12.37 6.11
N ARG A 57 -20.04 -13.44 5.57
CA ARG A 57 -20.05 -14.77 6.17
C ARG A 57 -19.09 -14.91 7.34
N VAL A 58 -17.86 -14.41 7.22
CA VAL A 58 -16.80 -14.62 8.24
C VAL A 58 -16.42 -13.36 9.01
N GLY A 59 -16.92 -12.20 8.60
CA GLY A 59 -16.50 -10.90 9.12
C GLY A 59 -15.28 -10.32 8.38
N PRO A 60 -15.09 -8.99 8.46
CA PRO A 60 -14.09 -8.27 7.66
C PRO A 60 -12.64 -8.61 8.01
N GLN A 61 -12.33 -8.86 9.28
CA GLN A 61 -10.97 -9.23 9.69
C GLN A 61 -10.58 -10.62 9.15
N GLN A 62 -11.46 -11.62 9.33
CA GLN A 62 -11.20 -12.97 8.83
C GLN A 62 -11.19 -13.02 7.29
N ALA A 63 -12.03 -12.23 6.62
CA ALA A 63 -12.01 -12.16 5.16
C ALA A 63 -10.70 -11.59 4.60
N GLN A 64 -10.09 -10.59 5.25
CA GLN A 64 -8.75 -10.09 4.89
C GLN A 64 -7.66 -11.15 5.10
N GLU A 65 -7.73 -11.89 6.21
CA GLU A 65 -6.83 -13.00 6.52
C GLU A 65 -6.94 -14.14 5.49
N ASP A 66 -8.16 -14.48 5.09
CA ASP A 66 -8.43 -15.51 4.08
C ASP A 66 -7.94 -15.06 2.69
N LEU A 67 -8.14 -13.78 2.33
CA LEU A 67 -7.62 -13.22 1.08
C LEU A 67 -6.09 -13.20 1.08
N PHE A 68 -5.45 -12.77 2.16
CA PHE A 68 -4.00 -12.75 2.32
C PHE A 68 -3.39 -14.16 2.18
N LYS A 69 -4.03 -15.18 2.77
CA LYS A 69 -3.57 -16.58 2.71
C LYS A 69 -3.98 -17.32 1.44
N SER A 70 -4.77 -16.69 0.56
CA SER A 70 -5.27 -17.35 -0.64
C SER A 70 -4.18 -17.72 -1.65
N GLY A 71 -3.03 -17.04 -1.61
CA GLY A 71 -2.00 -17.15 -2.64
C GLY A 71 -2.28 -16.30 -3.89
N LEU A 72 -3.29 -15.42 -3.86
CA LEU A 72 -3.44 -14.38 -4.88
C LEU A 72 -2.19 -13.49 -4.89
N PRO A 73 -1.71 -13.09 -6.08
CA PRO A 73 -0.49 -12.29 -6.18
C PRO A 73 -0.72 -10.87 -5.64
N PHE A 74 0.32 -10.27 -5.08
CA PHE A 74 0.32 -8.87 -4.62
C PHE A 74 0.35 -7.89 -5.80
N THR A 75 -0.76 -7.80 -6.53
CA THR A 75 -0.94 -6.93 -7.70
C THR A 75 -1.91 -5.78 -7.40
N GLY A 76 -1.98 -4.81 -8.31
CA GLY A 76 -2.98 -3.74 -8.26
C GLY A 76 -4.42 -4.27 -8.21
N GLN A 77 -4.70 -5.42 -8.86
CA GLN A 77 -6.05 -6.01 -8.82
C GLN A 77 -6.42 -6.52 -7.43
N THR A 78 -5.53 -7.28 -6.78
CA THR A 78 -5.79 -7.77 -5.40
C THR A 78 -5.85 -6.61 -4.41
N HIS A 79 -5.04 -5.56 -4.62
CA HIS A 79 -5.12 -4.32 -3.87
C HIS A 79 -6.50 -3.65 -3.99
N LEU A 80 -6.99 -3.46 -5.22
CA LEU A 80 -8.31 -2.89 -5.49
C LEU A 80 -9.43 -3.76 -4.91
N LEU A 81 -9.33 -5.08 -5.04
CA LEU A 81 -10.31 -6.00 -4.45
C LEU A 81 -10.44 -5.79 -2.93
N ASN A 82 -9.32 -5.55 -2.24
CA ASN A 82 -9.33 -5.34 -0.80
C ASN A 82 -9.88 -3.96 -0.37
N HIS A 83 -10.07 -3.00 -1.31
CA HIS A 83 -10.84 -1.76 -1.03
C HIS A 83 -12.27 -2.07 -0.59
N THR A 84 -12.86 -3.15 -1.13
CA THR A 84 -14.22 -3.63 -0.80
C THR A 84 -14.44 -3.79 0.71
N VAL A 85 -13.41 -4.20 1.45
CA VAL A 85 -13.50 -4.34 2.91
C VAL A 85 -13.66 -2.97 3.56
N GLY A 86 -12.87 -1.99 3.12
CA GLY A 86 -12.94 -0.61 3.59
C GLY A 86 -14.31 0.02 3.34
N ASP A 87 -14.84 -0.13 2.13
CA ASP A 87 -16.20 0.34 1.78
C ASP A 87 -17.26 -0.29 2.67
N TYR A 88 -17.22 -1.62 2.82
CA TYR A 88 -18.15 -2.35 3.67
C TYR A 88 -18.07 -1.89 5.12
N LEU A 89 -16.86 -1.70 5.64
CA LEU A 89 -16.64 -1.26 7.02
C LEU A 89 -17.19 0.14 7.27
N TYR A 90 -16.97 1.08 6.35
CA TYR A 90 -17.50 2.44 6.46
C TYR A 90 -19.03 2.43 6.48
N LEU A 91 -19.65 1.75 5.51
CA LEU A 91 -21.10 1.67 5.39
C LEU A 91 -21.76 1.02 6.62
N LYS A 92 -21.13 -0.01 7.17
CA LYS A 92 -21.72 -0.80 8.25
C LYS A 92 -21.46 -0.23 9.65
N TYR A 93 -20.30 0.38 9.86
CA TYR A 93 -19.82 0.74 11.20
C TYR A 93 -19.43 2.22 11.33
N GLY A 94 -19.54 3.02 10.28
CA GLY A 94 -19.04 4.39 10.23
C GLY A 94 -17.53 4.45 10.46
N SER A 95 -17.01 5.63 10.86
CA SER A 95 -15.58 5.89 11.07
C SER A 95 -14.88 4.90 12.01
N ALA A 96 -15.60 4.35 13.00
CA ALA A 96 -15.06 3.36 13.92
C ALA A 96 -14.74 2.01 13.25
N GLY A 97 -15.35 1.73 12.09
CA GLY A 97 -15.07 0.53 11.29
C GLY A 97 -13.61 0.41 10.84
N LEU A 98 -12.90 1.53 10.71
CA LEU A 98 -11.50 1.58 10.25
C LEU A 98 -10.57 0.70 11.11
N LEU A 99 -10.87 0.55 12.40
CA LEU A 99 -10.08 -0.28 13.33
C LEU A 99 -10.12 -1.78 13.01
N GLN A 100 -10.96 -2.21 12.06
CA GLN A 100 -11.04 -3.59 11.59
C GLN A 100 -10.23 -3.83 10.30
N CYS A 101 -9.62 -2.80 9.72
CA CYS A 101 -8.69 -2.96 8.61
C CYS A 101 -7.38 -3.61 9.05
N GLN A 102 -6.78 -4.35 8.13
CA GLN A 102 -5.42 -4.88 8.24
C GLN A 102 -4.48 -4.10 7.31
N ASP A 103 -3.18 -4.18 7.57
CA ASP A 103 -2.12 -3.51 6.81
C ASP A 103 -1.74 -4.23 5.49
N TYR A 104 -2.42 -5.33 5.17
CA TYR A 104 -2.16 -6.15 3.99
C TYR A 104 -2.38 -5.39 2.68
N PHE A 105 -1.69 -5.84 1.63
CA PHE A 105 -1.82 -5.31 0.28
C PHE A 105 -1.69 -3.78 0.28
N LEU A 106 -0.57 -3.26 0.80
CA LEU A 106 -0.31 -1.82 0.94
C LEU A 106 -1.44 -1.08 1.65
N SER A 107 -1.98 -1.65 2.73
CA SER A 107 -3.04 -1.01 3.52
C SER A 107 -4.30 -0.64 2.71
N SER A 108 -4.59 -1.38 1.65
CA SER A 108 -5.72 -1.18 0.73
C SER A 108 -7.11 -1.13 1.39
N CYS A 109 -7.34 -1.81 2.51
CA CYS A 109 -8.60 -1.66 3.26
C CYS A 109 -8.82 -0.21 3.70
N TYR A 110 -7.77 0.45 4.20
CA TYR A 110 -7.82 1.86 4.59
C TYR A 110 -8.08 2.76 3.38
N HIS A 111 -7.63 2.37 2.18
CA HIS A 111 -7.87 3.15 0.96
C HIS A 111 -9.35 3.19 0.62
N GLY A 112 -10.00 2.04 0.47
CA GLY A 112 -11.44 1.97 0.20
C GLY A 112 -12.25 2.73 1.25
N PHE A 113 -11.88 2.60 2.53
CA PHE A 113 -12.53 3.31 3.63
C PHE A 113 -12.46 4.84 3.48
N ILE A 114 -11.27 5.38 3.20
CA ILE A 114 -11.05 6.83 3.05
C ILE A 114 -11.71 7.36 1.78
N LEU A 115 -11.65 6.61 0.68
CA LEU A 115 -12.34 6.96 -0.58
C LEU A 115 -13.86 7.07 -0.35
N HIS A 116 -14.43 6.14 0.42
CA HIS A 116 -15.84 6.19 0.80
C HIS A 116 -16.17 7.43 1.64
N ALA A 117 -15.34 7.76 2.63
CA ALA A 117 -15.53 8.95 3.46
C ALA A 117 -15.49 10.25 2.65
N ILE A 118 -14.64 10.32 1.61
CA ILE A 118 -14.62 11.44 0.66
C ILE A 118 -15.96 11.55 -0.07
N GLY A 119 -16.47 10.43 -0.61
CA GLY A 119 -17.74 10.39 -1.33
C GLY A 119 -18.97 10.69 -0.48
N ASP A 120 -18.98 10.28 0.79
CA ASP A 120 -20.10 10.47 1.73
C ASP A 120 -20.26 11.92 2.20
N GLY A 121 -19.16 12.62 2.46
CA GLY A 121 -19.26 13.97 3.03
C GLY A 121 -18.01 14.84 2.93
N GLY A 122 -17.06 14.52 2.05
CA GLY A 122 -15.86 15.32 1.82
C GLY A 122 -14.97 15.49 3.05
N MET A 123 -14.27 16.62 3.14
CA MET A 123 -13.25 16.86 4.18
C MET A 123 -13.73 16.61 5.63
N PRO A 124 -14.94 17.01 6.06
CA PRO A 124 -15.40 16.72 7.42
C PRO A 124 -15.42 15.22 7.76
N LYS A 125 -15.94 14.38 6.87
CA LYS A 125 -15.98 12.91 7.08
C LYS A 125 -14.59 12.29 7.01
N VAL A 126 -13.75 12.80 6.11
CA VAL A 126 -12.35 12.39 6.03
C VAL A 126 -11.58 12.73 7.30
N ALA A 127 -11.74 13.93 7.85
CA ALA A 127 -11.07 14.33 9.08
C ALA A 127 -11.45 13.43 10.27
N GLU A 128 -12.72 13.01 10.35
CA GLU A 128 -13.21 12.06 11.33
C GLU A 128 -12.51 10.69 11.18
N ALA A 129 -12.53 10.10 9.99
CA ALA A 129 -11.88 8.82 9.68
C ALA A 129 -10.35 8.89 9.90
N PHE A 130 -9.72 9.99 9.49
CA PHE A 130 -8.28 10.21 9.60
C PHE A 130 -7.80 10.30 11.05
N GLY A 131 -8.68 10.74 11.96
CA GLY A 131 -8.45 10.68 13.41
C GLY A 131 -8.24 9.25 13.92
N TYR A 132 -8.88 8.25 13.31
CA TYR A 132 -8.63 6.84 13.61
C TYR A 132 -7.33 6.33 12.97
N CYS A 133 -7.02 6.73 11.73
CA CYS A 133 -5.74 6.39 11.10
C CYS A 133 -4.53 6.80 11.95
N ARG A 134 -4.59 7.98 12.58
CA ARG A 134 -3.52 8.47 13.46
C ARG A 134 -3.28 7.56 14.67
N LYS A 135 -4.34 6.93 15.20
CA LYS A 135 -4.25 6.04 16.37
C LYS A 135 -3.62 4.69 16.02
N GLU A 136 -3.77 4.24 14.77
CA GLU A 136 -3.21 2.97 14.30
C GLU A 136 -1.69 3.01 14.08
N GLY A 137 -1.11 4.21 13.94
CA GLY A 137 0.33 4.41 13.87
C GLY A 137 0.77 5.12 12.59
N PRO A 138 2.07 5.46 12.49
CA PRO A 138 2.60 6.32 11.42
C PRO A 138 2.43 5.73 10.02
N THR A 139 2.54 4.41 9.89
CA THR A 139 2.34 3.72 8.62
C THR A 139 0.91 3.87 8.12
N VAL A 140 -0.08 3.48 8.93
CA VAL A 140 -1.50 3.60 8.56
C VAL A 140 -1.88 5.05 8.31
N TYR A 141 -1.37 5.97 9.14
CA TYR A 141 -1.56 7.40 8.97
C TYR A 141 -1.07 7.91 7.60
N SER A 142 0.11 7.45 7.17
CA SER A 142 0.67 7.78 5.84
C SER A 142 -0.14 7.16 4.69
N GLN A 143 -0.63 5.93 4.85
CA GLN A 143 -1.46 5.25 3.83
C GLN A 143 -2.85 5.88 3.71
N CYS A 144 -3.45 6.33 4.81
CA CYS A 144 -4.69 7.11 4.75
C CYS A 144 -4.49 8.45 4.03
N ALA A 145 -3.37 9.14 4.27
CA ALA A 145 -3.06 10.38 3.54
C ALA A 145 -2.86 10.13 2.05
N HIS A 146 -2.24 9.01 1.68
CA HIS A 146 -2.14 8.56 0.29
C HIS A 146 -3.52 8.28 -0.33
N ALA A 147 -4.39 7.55 0.36
CA ALA A 147 -5.78 7.34 -0.06
C ALA A 147 -6.58 8.64 -0.24
N MET A 148 -6.32 9.66 0.60
CA MET A 148 -6.91 10.98 0.42
C MET A 148 -6.51 11.60 -0.91
N GLY A 149 -5.24 11.48 -1.30
CA GLY A 149 -4.76 11.95 -2.60
C GLY A 149 -5.52 11.34 -3.78
N HIS A 150 -5.76 10.03 -3.74
CA HIS A 150 -6.60 9.36 -4.74
C HIS A 150 -7.99 9.97 -4.81
N GLY A 151 -8.70 10.02 -3.68
CA GLY A 151 -10.07 10.48 -3.67
C GLY A 151 -10.20 11.97 -4.00
N PHE A 152 -9.20 12.80 -3.68
CA PHE A 152 -9.23 14.22 -4.04
C PHE A 152 -9.22 14.42 -5.55
N LEU A 153 -8.36 13.70 -6.27
CA LEU A 153 -8.32 13.79 -7.72
C LEU A 153 -9.59 13.20 -8.36
N ALA A 154 -10.02 12.02 -7.91
CA ALA A 154 -11.24 11.40 -8.41
C ALA A 154 -12.47 12.31 -8.20
N ASN A 155 -12.57 12.95 -7.02
CA ASN A 155 -13.71 13.81 -6.66
C ASN A 155 -13.72 15.15 -7.41
N VAL A 156 -12.57 15.79 -7.61
CA VAL A 156 -12.50 17.07 -8.37
C VAL A 156 -12.44 16.85 -9.90
N GLY A 157 -12.24 15.61 -10.34
CA GLY A 157 -12.12 15.21 -11.74
C GLY A 157 -10.71 15.35 -12.31
N TYR A 158 -10.30 14.40 -13.16
CA TYR A 158 -8.92 14.23 -13.64
C TYR A 158 -8.29 15.41 -14.36
N LYS A 159 -9.10 16.23 -15.03
CA LYS A 159 -8.63 17.48 -15.67
C LYS A 159 -8.05 18.48 -14.64
N ASN A 160 -8.39 18.34 -13.36
CA ASN A 160 -8.09 19.28 -12.29
C ASN A 160 -6.95 18.81 -11.36
N LEU A 161 -5.89 18.20 -11.90
CA LEU A 161 -4.72 17.71 -11.14
C LEU A 161 -4.17 18.70 -10.10
N VAL A 162 -3.97 19.96 -10.51
CA VAL A 162 -3.45 21.03 -9.63
C VAL A 162 -4.42 21.35 -8.49
N GLN A 163 -5.73 21.26 -8.73
CA GLN A 163 -6.72 21.48 -7.67
C GLN A 163 -6.64 20.38 -6.61
N ALA A 164 -6.48 19.12 -7.01
CA ALA A 164 -6.32 18.00 -6.08
C ALA A 164 -5.07 18.17 -5.19
N LEU A 165 -3.95 18.60 -5.77
CA LEU A 165 -2.71 18.90 -5.03
C LEU A 165 -2.90 20.05 -4.01
N LYS A 166 -3.69 21.06 -4.36
CA LYS A 166 -4.06 22.15 -3.43
C LYS A 166 -4.97 21.66 -2.31
N THR A 167 -5.88 20.72 -2.57
CA THR A 167 -6.69 20.09 -1.51
C THR A 167 -5.81 19.29 -0.53
N CYS A 168 -4.71 18.67 -0.99
CA CYS A 168 -3.69 18.12 -0.07
C CYS A 168 -3.06 19.22 0.80
N ASP A 169 -2.79 20.42 0.27
CA ASP A 169 -2.27 21.53 1.09
C ASP A 169 -3.30 22.04 2.12
N GLU A 170 -4.57 22.06 1.76
CA GLU A 170 -5.66 22.37 2.70
C GLU A 170 -5.68 21.35 3.86
N ALA A 171 -5.49 20.07 3.57
CA ALA A 171 -5.34 19.04 4.59
C ALA A 171 -4.10 19.27 5.48
N VAL A 172 -2.96 19.65 4.90
CA VAL A 172 -1.75 20.03 5.67
C VAL A 172 -2.03 21.17 6.64
N ASN A 173 -2.77 22.18 6.21
CA ASN A 173 -3.07 23.36 7.02
C ASN A 173 -4.11 23.10 8.11
N THR A 174 -4.97 22.09 7.93
CA THR A 174 -6.09 21.80 8.84
C THR A 174 -5.85 20.59 9.73
N MET A 175 -4.94 19.69 9.37
CA MET A 175 -4.65 18.44 10.08
C MET A 175 -3.19 18.41 10.54
N PRO A 176 -2.90 18.65 11.84
CA PRO A 176 -1.53 18.69 12.34
C PRO A 176 -0.76 17.39 12.10
N GLY A 177 0.41 17.50 11.48
CA GLY A 177 1.28 16.36 11.16
C GLY A 177 0.91 15.61 9.88
N PHE A 178 0.01 16.16 9.05
CA PHE A 178 -0.44 15.51 7.81
C PHE A 178 0.73 15.08 6.90
N PRO A 179 0.80 13.80 6.47
CA PRO A 179 1.83 13.29 5.56
C PRO A 179 1.65 13.83 4.13
N ALA A 180 2.07 15.08 3.90
CA ALA A 180 1.87 15.80 2.64
C ALA A 180 2.37 15.03 1.42
N PHE A 181 3.59 14.48 1.50
CA PHE A 181 4.19 13.68 0.43
C PHE A 181 3.28 12.53 0.01
N ASN A 182 2.72 11.78 0.96
CA ASN A 182 1.86 10.63 0.68
C ASN A 182 0.58 11.06 -0.04
N CYS A 183 -0.02 12.19 0.33
CA CYS A 183 -1.19 12.72 -0.38
C CYS A 183 -0.83 13.12 -1.82
N TYR A 184 0.28 13.82 -2.03
CA TYR A 184 0.72 14.16 -3.39
C TYR A 184 1.00 12.90 -4.21
N ASP A 185 1.68 11.92 -3.63
CA ASP A 185 1.95 10.61 -4.23
C ASP A 185 0.65 9.90 -4.66
N GLY A 186 -0.38 9.88 -3.80
CA GLY A 186 -1.70 9.34 -4.14
C GLY A 186 -2.39 10.09 -5.28
N VAL A 187 -2.30 11.43 -5.32
CA VAL A 187 -2.84 12.24 -6.44
C VAL A 187 -2.18 11.86 -7.77
N PHE A 188 -0.86 11.72 -7.81
CA PHE A 188 -0.16 11.34 -9.04
C PHE A 188 -0.37 9.88 -9.43
N MET A 189 -0.46 8.96 -8.46
CA MET A 189 -0.81 7.57 -8.72
C MET A 189 -2.20 7.46 -9.35
N GLU A 190 -3.17 8.19 -8.79
CA GLU A 190 -4.53 8.27 -9.32
C GLU A 190 -4.56 8.85 -10.73
N ASN A 191 -3.75 9.88 -11.02
CA ASN A 191 -3.62 10.44 -12.35
C ASN A 191 -3.08 9.44 -13.38
N ILE A 192 -2.29 8.45 -12.98
CA ILE A 192 -1.79 7.43 -13.90
C ILE A 192 -2.85 6.36 -14.15
N TRP A 193 -3.50 5.87 -13.10
CA TRP A 193 -4.46 4.78 -13.27
C TRP A 193 -5.82 5.29 -13.72
N ALA A 194 -6.45 6.20 -12.98
CA ALA A 194 -7.73 6.84 -13.28
C ALA A 194 -8.82 5.88 -13.80
N VAL A 195 -8.87 4.64 -13.28
CA VAL A 195 -9.82 3.61 -13.73
C VAL A 195 -10.98 3.54 -12.74
N HIS A 196 -12.12 4.10 -13.13
CA HIS A 196 -13.39 3.97 -12.38
C HIS A 196 -14.48 3.28 -13.19
N ASP A 197 -14.44 3.37 -14.52
CA ASP A 197 -15.41 2.75 -15.45
C ASP A 197 -14.77 1.66 -16.34
N GLY A 198 -13.74 0.99 -15.85
CA GLY A 198 -13.04 -0.09 -16.55
C GLY A 198 -11.95 0.37 -17.54
N GLU A 199 -11.97 1.64 -17.96
CA GLU A 199 -10.89 2.25 -18.76
C GLU A 199 -10.29 3.48 -18.05
N PRO A 200 -8.99 3.78 -18.23
CA PRO A 200 -8.40 5.01 -17.72
C PRO A 200 -9.06 6.25 -18.30
N SER A 201 -9.36 7.24 -17.46
CA SER A 201 -9.93 8.51 -17.91
C SER A 201 -9.10 9.17 -19.02
N PRO A 202 -9.74 9.73 -20.07
CA PRO A 202 -9.03 10.50 -21.11
C PRO A 202 -8.53 11.86 -20.61
N ASP A 203 -9.07 12.35 -19.49
CA ASP A 203 -8.74 13.66 -18.91
C ASP A 203 -7.47 13.63 -18.03
N ARG A 204 -6.80 12.47 -17.95
CA ARG A 204 -5.52 12.31 -17.25
C ARG A 204 -4.46 13.25 -17.82
N TRP A 205 -3.59 13.73 -16.94
CA TRP A 205 -2.42 14.50 -17.33
C TRP A 205 -1.28 13.55 -17.73
N VAL A 206 -1.40 12.97 -18.92
CA VAL A 206 -0.41 12.08 -19.52
C VAL A 206 -0.10 12.49 -20.96
N LYS A 207 1.16 12.34 -21.41
CA LYS A 207 1.57 12.63 -22.79
C LYS A 207 2.58 11.59 -23.26
N GLN A 208 2.19 10.77 -24.24
CA GLN A 208 3.10 9.74 -24.78
C GLN A 208 4.32 10.33 -25.51
N SER A 209 4.26 11.59 -25.95
CA SER A 209 5.40 12.28 -26.56
C SER A 209 6.36 12.91 -25.54
N ASP A 210 6.02 12.91 -24.24
CA ASP A 210 6.79 13.57 -23.18
C ASP A 210 6.81 12.70 -21.92
N MET A 211 7.92 11.98 -21.73
CA MET A 211 8.11 11.03 -20.62
C MET A 211 8.28 11.70 -19.26
N GLU A 212 8.43 13.03 -19.20
CA GLU A 212 8.53 13.77 -17.94
C GLU A 212 7.21 14.47 -17.58
N TYR A 213 6.22 14.48 -18.47
CA TYR A 213 4.91 15.06 -18.19
C TYR A 213 4.11 14.16 -17.23
N PRO A 214 3.48 14.72 -16.17
CA PRO A 214 3.31 16.15 -15.88
C PRO A 214 4.38 16.77 -14.96
N CYS A 215 5.41 16.03 -14.54
CA CYS A 215 6.43 16.51 -13.60
C CYS A 215 7.25 17.70 -14.13
N ASN A 216 7.28 17.93 -15.44
CA ASN A 216 7.92 19.08 -16.07
C ASN A 216 6.95 20.25 -16.37
N ASP A 217 5.66 20.12 -16.03
CA ASP A 217 4.67 21.16 -16.30
C ASP A 217 4.82 22.31 -15.31
N LYS A 218 4.92 23.54 -15.81
CA LYS A 218 5.09 24.76 -15.01
C LYS A 218 3.98 25.04 -13.99
N ARG A 219 2.84 24.34 -14.08
CA ARG A 219 1.72 24.43 -13.13
C ARG A 219 1.91 23.52 -11.91
N ILE A 220 2.92 22.64 -11.93
CA ILE A 220 3.28 21.76 -10.82
C ILE A 220 4.44 22.40 -10.05
N ASP A 221 4.15 22.85 -8.83
CA ASP A 221 5.16 23.43 -7.95
C ASP A 221 6.18 22.39 -7.48
N ASP A 222 7.41 22.85 -7.20
CA ASP A 222 8.55 22.02 -6.78
C ASP A 222 8.24 21.09 -5.58
N LYS A 223 7.38 21.54 -4.65
CA LYS A 223 6.97 20.76 -3.47
C LYS A 223 6.19 19.49 -3.79
N TYR A 224 5.55 19.41 -4.97
CA TYR A 224 4.79 18.24 -5.40
C TYR A 224 5.64 17.24 -6.19
N LEU A 225 6.82 17.65 -6.67
CA LEU A 225 7.59 16.89 -7.66
C LEU A 225 8.09 15.54 -7.14
N LEU A 226 8.35 15.40 -5.84
CA LEU A 226 8.68 14.09 -5.27
C LEU A 226 7.52 13.09 -5.48
N GLY A 227 6.28 13.48 -5.23
CA GLY A 227 5.12 12.63 -5.49
C GLY A 227 4.94 12.31 -6.98
N CYS A 228 5.27 13.26 -7.86
CA CYS A 228 5.22 13.05 -9.30
C CYS A 228 6.25 12.02 -9.76
N TRP A 229 7.53 12.24 -9.43
CA TRP A 229 8.63 11.35 -9.82
C TRP A 229 8.53 9.96 -9.17
N SER A 230 7.86 9.85 -8.02
CA SER A 230 7.52 8.57 -7.36
C SER A 230 6.61 7.68 -8.23
N ASN A 231 5.80 8.29 -9.10
CA ASN A 231 4.80 7.60 -9.91
C ASN A 231 5.13 7.59 -11.41
N GLN A 232 5.95 8.53 -11.90
CA GLN A 232 6.35 8.61 -13.30
C GLN A 232 6.84 7.29 -13.93
N PRO A 233 7.63 6.44 -13.23
CA PRO A 233 8.05 5.15 -13.76
C PRO A 233 6.90 4.24 -14.20
N SER A 234 5.76 4.26 -13.48
CA SER A 234 4.59 3.45 -13.80
C SER A 234 3.96 3.85 -15.13
N LEU A 235 3.89 5.16 -15.41
CA LEU A 235 3.40 5.69 -16.69
C LEU A 235 4.35 5.33 -17.84
N VAL A 236 5.65 5.54 -17.63
CA VAL A 236 6.68 5.23 -18.62
C VAL A 236 6.73 3.73 -18.92
N TYR A 237 6.55 2.88 -17.91
CA TYR A 237 6.42 1.43 -18.05
C TYR A 237 5.24 1.06 -18.95
N GLN A 238 4.07 1.69 -18.77
CA GLN A 238 2.91 1.49 -19.65
C GLN A 238 3.21 1.88 -21.10
N PHE A 239 3.81 3.06 -21.32
CA PHE A 239 4.14 3.54 -22.67
C PHE A 239 5.17 2.67 -23.39
N TYR A 240 6.15 2.13 -22.66
CA TYR A 240 7.13 1.19 -23.21
C TYR A 240 6.73 -0.28 -23.11
N LYS A 241 5.45 -0.58 -22.83
CA LYS A 241 4.90 -1.95 -22.83
C LYS A 241 5.69 -2.90 -21.91
N GLY A 242 6.18 -2.37 -20.80
CA GLY A 242 6.87 -3.13 -19.77
C GLY A 242 8.39 -3.25 -19.90
N ASP A 243 9.02 -2.48 -20.78
CA ASP A 243 10.49 -2.46 -20.93
C ASP A 243 11.16 -1.72 -19.77
N VAL A 244 11.51 -2.47 -18.71
CA VAL A 244 12.16 -1.96 -17.48
C VAL A 244 13.43 -1.17 -17.78
N LYS A 245 14.22 -1.58 -18.77
CA LYS A 245 15.48 -0.90 -19.11
C LYS A 245 15.21 0.49 -19.66
N LYS A 246 14.21 0.64 -20.55
CA LYS A 246 13.81 1.98 -21.04
C LYS A 246 13.27 2.87 -19.94
N VAL A 247 12.56 2.32 -18.95
CA VAL A 247 12.13 3.12 -17.78
C VAL A 247 13.35 3.59 -16.99
N ALA A 248 14.34 2.72 -16.78
CA ALA A 248 15.58 3.09 -16.09
C ALA A 248 16.36 4.18 -16.84
N ASP A 249 16.41 4.13 -18.18
CA ASP A 249 17.03 5.16 -19.01
C ASP A 249 16.34 6.53 -18.85
N VAL A 250 15.01 6.55 -18.71
CA VAL A 250 14.26 7.78 -18.37
C VAL A 250 14.64 8.29 -16.99
N CYS A 251 14.69 7.41 -15.97
CA CYS A 251 15.10 7.82 -14.63
C CYS A 251 16.54 8.35 -14.56
N LEU A 252 17.47 7.79 -15.36
CA LEU A 252 18.83 8.33 -15.49
C LEU A 252 18.85 9.76 -16.04
N GLY A 253 17.91 10.12 -16.92
CA GLY A 253 17.80 11.46 -17.50
C GLY A 253 17.34 12.54 -16.51
N VAL A 254 16.78 12.15 -15.36
CA VAL A 254 16.28 13.09 -14.34
C VAL A 254 17.44 13.86 -13.70
N LYS A 255 17.43 15.19 -13.86
CA LYS A 255 18.58 16.06 -13.52
C LYS A 255 18.80 16.27 -12.02
N LYS A 256 17.73 16.41 -11.24
CA LYS A 256 17.83 16.66 -9.79
C LYS A 256 18.04 15.32 -9.06
N PRO A 257 19.13 15.14 -8.27
CA PRO A 257 19.46 13.86 -7.65
C PRO A 257 18.33 13.26 -6.80
N GLU A 258 17.61 14.09 -6.05
CA GLU A 258 16.49 13.68 -5.20
C GLU A 258 15.31 13.13 -6.02
N PHE A 259 15.05 13.69 -7.20
CA PHE A 259 14.00 13.24 -8.11
C PHE A 259 14.43 12.00 -8.89
N GLN A 260 15.70 11.93 -9.27
CA GLN A 260 16.28 10.74 -9.89
C GLN A 260 16.16 9.53 -8.95
N GLN A 261 16.56 9.71 -7.69
CA GLN A 261 16.42 8.65 -6.69
C GLN A 261 14.96 8.24 -6.50
N MET A 262 14.04 9.20 -6.42
CA MET A 262 12.61 8.92 -6.31
C MET A 262 12.04 8.18 -7.54
N CYS A 263 12.51 8.52 -8.75
CA CYS A 263 12.18 7.79 -9.97
C CYS A 263 12.65 6.33 -9.91
N PHE A 264 13.87 6.08 -9.42
CA PHE A 264 14.34 4.71 -9.24
C PHE A 264 13.61 3.95 -8.14
N ASP A 265 13.16 4.62 -7.05
CA ASP A 265 12.30 3.98 -6.04
C ASP A 265 10.96 3.57 -6.68
N GLY A 266 10.32 4.45 -7.45
CA GLY A 266 9.10 4.15 -8.19
C GLY A 266 9.26 2.98 -9.17
N LEU A 267 10.36 2.93 -9.93
CA LEU A 267 10.67 1.82 -10.83
C LEU A 267 10.85 0.50 -10.08
N ALA A 268 11.58 0.52 -8.97
CA ALA A 268 11.80 -0.68 -8.17
C ALA A 268 10.48 -1.19 -7.55
N ARG A 269 9.57 -0.30 -7.11
CA ARG A 269 8.22 -0.69 -6.66
C ARG A 269 7.38 -1.28 -7.80
N GLN A 270 7.55 -0.82 -9.03
CA GLN A 270 6.88 -1.39 -10.21
C GLN A 270 7.39 -2.80 -10.55
N ILE A 271 8.65 -3.12 -10.22
CA ILE A 271 9.22 -4.47 -10.37
C ILE A 271 8.58 -5.46 -9.39
N HIS A 272 8.31 -5.07 -8.15
CA HIS A 272 7.78 -5.95 -7.10
C HIS A 272 6.62 -6.86 -7.52
N PRO A 273 5.50 -6.35 -8.09
CA PRO A 273 4.39 -7.23 -8.51
C PRO A 273 4.77 -8.21 -9.64
N LEU A 274 5.82 -7.91 -10.43
CA LEU A 274 6.28 -8.78 -11.53
C LEU A 274 7.05 -10.00 -11.01
N THR A 275 7.57 -9.94 -9.78
CA THR A 275 8.34 -11.04 -9.17
C THR A 275 7.43 -12.16 -8.67
N LYS A 276 6.14 -11.87 -8.43
CA LYS A 276 5.20 -12.80 -7.81
C LYS A 276 5.69 -13.40 -6.48
N GLY A 277 6.55 -12.66 -5.77
CA GLY A 277 7.18 -13.11 -4.53
C GLY A 277 8.43 -13.98 -4.71
N GLU A 278 8.86 -14.25 -5.95
CA GLU A 278 10.06 -15.04 -6.21
C GLU A 278 11.33 -14.19 -6.04
N VAL A 279 12.17 -14.56 -5.06
CA VAL A 279 13.42 -13.82 -4.77
C VAL A 279 14.36 -13.79 -5.97
N SER A 280 14.54 -14.90 -6.67
CA SER A 280 15.38 -14.97 -7.88
C SER A 280 14.94 -13.98 -8.96
N LYS A 281 13.62 -13.83 -9.14
CA LYS A 281 13.05 -12.90 -10.13
C LYS A 281 13.27 -11.44 -9.74
N THR A 282 13.25 -11.11 -8.45
CA THR A 282 13.66 -9.79 -7.94
C THR A 282 15.07 -9.42 -8.41
N PHE A 283 16.04 -10.32 -8.22
CA PHE A 283 17.42 -10.08 -8.65
C PHE A 283 17.54 -10.01 -10.18
N GLU A 284 16.86 -10.90 -10.91
CA GLU A 284 16.85 -10.88 -12.39
C GLU A 284 16.40 -9.52 -12.93
N LEU A 285 15.29 -8.98 -12.42
CA LEU A 285 14.73 -7.71 -12.88
C LEU A 285 15.54 -6.51 -12.38
N CYS A 286 16.04 -6.52 -11.14
CA CYS A 286 16.91 -5.46 -10.64
C CYS A 286 18.28 -5.44 -11.34
N ASN A 287 18.74 -6.55 -11.94
CA ASN A 287 19.97 -6.56 -12.76
C ASN A 287 19.84 -5.78 -14.07
N LEU A 288 18.63 -5.36 -14.44
CA LEU A 288 18.40 -4.45 -15.57
C LEU A 288 18.72 -2.99 -15.24
N MET A 289 18.98 -2.68 -13.97
CA MET A 289 19.38 -1.33 -13.54
C MET A 289 20.76 -0.95 -14.12
N PRO A 290 20.99 0.35 -14.39
CA PRO A 290 22.15 0.78 -15.18
C PRO A 290 23.49 0.76 -14.43
N SER A 291 23.49 0.53 -13.12
CA SER A 291 24.71 0.42 -12.32
C SER A 291 24.48 -0.43 -11.06
N LEU A 292 25.57 -0.88 -10.43
CA LEU A 292 25.52 -1.63 -9.18
C LEU A 292 24.82 -0.83 -8.06
N LYS A 293 25.04 0.49 -7.99
CA LYS A 293 24.31 1.38 -7.08
C LYS A 293 22.79 1.26 -7.25
N TRP A 294 22.28 1.38 -8.47
CA TRP A 294 20.84 1.31 -8.74
C TRP A 294 20.27 -0.10 -8.61
N ASN A 295 21.09 -1.13 -8.90
CA ASN A 295 20.76 -2.52 -8.64
C ASN A 295 20.53 -2.78 -7.14
N ASN A 296 21.50 -2.43 -6.29
CA ASN A 296 21.40 -2.58 -4.83
C ASN A 296 20.20 -1.78 -4.28
N TYR A 297 20.00 -0.57 -4.79
CA TYR A 297 18.84 0.25 -4.44
C TYR A 297 17.52 -0.44 -4.81
N CYS A 298 17.40 -0.97 -6.03
CA CYS A 298 16.23 -1.71 -6.50
C CYS A 298 15.90 -2.92 -5.61
N VAL A 299 16.93 -3.69 -5.23
CA VAL A 299 16.76 -4.87 -4.37
C VAL A 299 16.28 -4.46 -2.97
N SER A 300 16.89 -3.43 -2.37
CA SER A 300 16.48 -2.90 -1.07
C SER A 300 15.02 -2.38 -1.09
N VAL A 301 14.64 -1.65 -2.13
CA VAL A 301 13.26 -1.19 -2.31
C VAL A 301 12.30 -2.37 -2.40
N ASN A 302 12.62 -3.40 -3.18
CA ASN A 302 11.78 -4.60 -3.32
C ASN A 302 11.61 -5.36 -2.00
N ALA A 303 12.66 -5.47 -1.18
CA ALA A 303 12.55 -6.03 0.17
C ALA A 303 11.54 -5.24 1.03
N GLY A 304 11.63 -3.90 0.99
CA GLY A 304 10.66 -3.03 1.65
C GLY A 304 9.23 -3.17 1.11
N SER A 305 9.08 -3.28 -0.22
CA SER A 305 7.77 -3.47 -0.88
C SER A 305 7.12 -4.79 -0.49
N SER A 306 7.88 -5.89 -0.43
CA SER A 306 7.38 -7.18 0.06
C SER A 306 6.87 -7.06 1.50
N TYR A 307 7.57 -6.31 2.34
CA TYR A 307 7.07 -6.02 3.69
C TYR A 307 5.76 -5.22 3.64
N ALA A 308 5.69 -4.15 2.85
CA ALA A 308 4.51 -3.29 2.80
C ALA A 308 3.24 -4.00 2.30
N VAL A 309 3.36 -5.08 1.52
CA VAL A 309 2.19 -5.87 1.06
C VAL A 309 1.69 -6.93 2.04
N GLY A 310 2.39 -7.13 3.16
CA GLY A 310 2.03 -8.13 4.17
C GLY A 310 3.00 -9.31 4.27
N ASP A 311 3.97 -9.44 3.35
CA ASP A 311 4.97 -10.51 3.44
C ASP A 311 5.96 -10.22 4.58
N ARG A 312 6.04 -11.13 5.55
CA ARG A 312 6.91 -11.00 6.72
C ARG A 312 8.09 -11.97 6.66
N SER A 313 8.41 -12.58 5.52
CA SER A 313 9.48 -13.57 5.36
C SER A 313 10.42 -13.21 4.21
N THR A 314 9.87 -13.02 3.01
CA THR A 314 10.62 -12.72 1.78
C THR A 314 11.56 -11.51 1.88
N PRO A 315 11.22 -10.40 2.59
CA PRO A 315 12.13 -9.28 2.76
C PRO A 315 13.52 -9.67 3.31
N PHE A 316 13.56 -10.59 4.27
CA PHE A 316 14.81 -11.04 4.88
C PHE A 316 15.60 -11.95 3.95
N GLU A 317 14.92 -12.80 3.18
CA GLU A 317 15.54 -13.64 2.17
C GLU A 317 16.16 -12.80 1.04
N ILE A 318 15.47 -11.73 0.61
CA ILE A 318 16.02 -10.77 -0.35
C ILE A 318 17.31 -10.16 0.19
N CYS A 319 17.31 -9.59 1.41
CA CYS A 319 18.51 -8.96 1.97
C CYS A 319 19.65 -9.95 2.18
N ALA A 320 19.36 -11.18 2.64
CA ALA A 320 20.38 -12.22 2.83
C ALA A 320 21.08 -12.62 1.52
N ASN A 321 20.33 -12.63 0.41
CA ASN A 321 20.82 -12.97 -0.92
C ASN A 321 21.56 -11.83 -1.64
N ILE A 322 21.70 -10.65 -1.03
CA ILE A 322 22.59 -9.60 -1.53
C ILE A 322 24.03 -10.06 -1.33
N ASN A 323 24.57 -10.78 -2.31
CA ASN A 323 25.98 -11.14 -2.37
C ASN A 323 26.66 -10.21 -3.36
N GLY A 324 27.16 -9.06 -2.92
CA GLY A 324 28.08 -8.28 -3.75
C GLY A 324 27.59 -7.87 -5.15
N GLY A 325 26.28 -7.85 -5.41
CA GLY A 325 25.69 -7.60 -6.73
C GLY A 325 25.77 -8.80 -7.67
N GLY A 326 24.72 -8.97 -8.50
CA GLY A 326 24.59 -10.01 -9.53
C GLY A 326 25.57 -9.93 -10.70
N LEU A 327 26.81 -9.49 -10.47
CA LEU A 327 27.96 -9.72 -11.34
C LEU A 327 28.86 -10.76 -10.66
N PRO A 328 29.30 -11.82 -11.36
CA PRO A 328 30.23 -12.76 -10.77
C PRO A 328 31.53 -12.01 -10.42
N ALA A 329 31.84 -11.92 -9.12
CA ALA A 329 33.11 -11.47 -8.52
C ALA A 329 33.25 -10.02 -7.99
N SER A 330 32.21 -9.37 -7.46
CA SER A 330 32.38 -8.15 -6.63
C SER A 330 32.13 -8.39 -5.14
N GLY A 331 32.97 -9.25 -4.53
CA GLY A 331 33.15 -9.30 -3.07
C GLY A 331 33.89 -8.08 -2.53
N GLY A 332 33.37 -6.87 -2.79
CA GLY A 332 33.96 -5.58 -2.42
C GLY A 332 33.00 -4.69 -1.62
N ALA A 333 33.52 -3.58 -1.10
CA ALA A 333 32.83 -2.67 -0.15
C ALA A 333 31.43 -2.19 -0.58
N GLU A 334 31.16 -2.07 -1.89
CA GLU A 334 29.84 -1.69 -2.40
C GLU A 334 28.77 -2.78 -2.19
N GLY A 335 29.19 -4.04 -2.19
CA GLY A 335 28.35 -5.19 -1.87
C GLY A 335 27.88 -5.20 -0.42
N ASP A 336 28.81 -4.94 0.49
CA ASP A 336 28.56 -4.87 1.93
C ASP A 336 27.63 -3.70 2.25
N GLN A 337 27.81 -2.56 1.57
CA GLN A 337 26.92 -1.40 1.69
C GLN A 337 25.49 -1.73 1.23
N GLY A 338 25.32 -2.45 0.11
CA GLY A 338 23.99 -2.83 -0.38
C GLY A 338 23.22 -3.72 0.61
N LYS A 339 23.90 -4.69 1.23
CA LYS A 339 23.30 -5.55 2.27
C LYS A 339 22.94 -4.72 3.51
N GLN A 340 23.81 -3.81 3.94
CA GLN A 340 23.54 -2.90 5.04
C GLN A 340 22.32 -2.02 4.77
N ASP A 341 22.24 -1.39 3.60
CA ASP A 341 21.11 -0.52 3.22
C ASP A 341 19.78 -1.30 3.19
N CYS A 342 19.80 -2.56 2.73
CA CYS A 342 18.63 -3.43 2.73
C CYS A 342 18.14 -3.71 4.16
N TYR A 343 19.02 -4.18 5.04
CA TYR A 343 18.64 -4.48 6.43
C TYR A 343 18.21 -3.22 7.18
N SER A 344 18.91 -2.09 7.01
CA SER A 344 18.50 -0.81 7.62
C SER A 344 17.10 -0.38 7.19
N ARG A 345 16.73 -0.57 5.91
CA ARG A 345 15.36 -0.31 5.43
C ARG A 345 14.35 -1.22 6.13
N ILE A 346 14.62 -2.52 6.19
CA ILE A 346 13.73 -3.48 6.86
C ILE A 346 13.59 -3.19 8.35
N PHE A 347 14.65 -2.80 9.04
CA PHE A 347 14.62 -2.43 10.45
C PHE A 347 13.76 -1.20 10.70
N SER A 348 13.89 -0.18 9.84
CA SER A 348 13.01 0.98 9.87
C SER A 348 11.55 0.58 9.63
N THR A 349 11.29 -0.36 8.71
CA THR A 349 9.93 -0.86 8.46
C THR A 349 9.39 -1.65 9.65
N ILE A 350 10.17 -2.54 10.27
CA ILE A 350 9.77 -3.28 11.47
C ILE A 350 9.36 -2.30 12.57
N ARG A 351 10.17 -1.25 12.83
CA ARG A 351 9.84 -0.23 13.82
C ARG A 351 8.55 0.51 13.50
N ALA A 352 8.24 0.73 12.22
CA ALA A 352 7.05 1.46 11.79
C ALA A 352 5.75 0.61 11.83
N TYR A 353 5.86 -0.72 11.83
CA TYR A 353 4.72 -1.64 11.76
C TYR A 353 4.49 -2.45 13.03
N ALA A 354 5.54 -2.77 13.78
CA ALA A 354 5.41 -3.54 15.01
C ALA A 354 4.70 -2.72 16.08
N LYS A 355 3.66 -3.31 16.68
CA LYS A 355 2.89 -2.68 17.77
C LYS A 355 3.46 -3.08 19.14
N LEU A 356 4.04 -4.27 19.24
CA LEU A 356 4.56 -4.85 20.48
C LEU A 356 6.02 -5.29 20.33
N GLU A 357 6.77 -5.33 21.43
CA GLU A 357 8.15 -5.82 21.44
C GLU A 357 8.24 -7.29 21.00
N GLU A 358 7.25 -8.10 21.35
CA GLU A 358 7.15 -9.50 20.93
C GLU A 358 7.07 -9.64 19.41
N ASP A 359 6.43 -8.68 18.72
CA ASP A 359 6.35 -8.67 17.25
C ASP A 359 7.75 -8.47 16.66
N ILE A 360 8.52 -7.52 17.22
CA ILE A 360 9.89 -7.25 16.79
C ILE A 360 10.76 -8.49 17.00
N LYS A 361 10.71 -9.13 18.17
CA LYS A 361 11.47 -10.37 18.45
C LYS A 361 11.11 -11.47 17.45
N LYS A 362 9.81 -11.67 17.20
CA LYS A 362 9.32 -12.65 16.23
C LYS A 362 9.83 -12.36 14.82
N LEU A 363 9.84 -11.10 14.40
CA LEU A 363 10.34 -10.69 13.09
C LEU A 363 11.86 -10.85 12.99
N CYS A 364 12.62 -10.38 13.98
CA CYS A 364 14.08 -10.52 14.00
C CYS A 364 14.52 -11.99 13.98
N SER A 365 13.78 -12.91 14.61
CA SER A 365 14.10 -14.34 14.59
C SER A 365 14.08 -14.98 13.19
N LYS A 366 13.47 -14.32 12.20
CA LYS A 366 13.46 -14.77 10.80
C LYS A 366 14.75 -14.44 10.04
N ILE A 367 15.60 -13.58 10.59
CA ILE A 367 16.89 -13.24 9.99
C ILE A 367 17.84 -14.41 10.22
N SER A 368 18.26 -15.08 9.16
CA SER A 368 19.15 -16.25 9.22
C SER A 368 20.56 -15.87 9.69
N GLU A 369 21.05 -14.69 9.29
CA GLU A 369 22.40 -14.19 9.59
C GLU A 369 22.50 -13.64 11.02
N THR A 370 23.33 -14.26 11.88
CA THR A 370 23.45 -13.94 13.31
C THR A 370 23.82 -12.48 13.59
N GLU A 371 24.67 -11.87 12.78
CA GLU A 371 25.06 -10.46 12.95
C GLU A 371 23.86 -9.52 12.76
N TRP A 372 23.12 -9.69 11.67
CA TRP A 372 21.94 -8.88 11.35
C TRP A 372 20.79 -9.13 12.32
N ARG A 373 20.63 -10.37 12.80
CA ARG A 373 19.66 -10.68 13.87
C ARG A 373 19.94 -9.88 15.14
N LYS A 374 21.19 -9.83 15.60
CA LYS A 374 21.57 -9.03 16.77
C LYS A 374 21.28 -7.54 16.58
N LYS A 375 21.64 -6.98 15.41
CA LYS A 375 21.33 -5.58 15.07
C LYS A 375 19.82 -5.30 15.05
N CYS A 376 19.02 -6.25 14.58
CA CYS A 376 17.56 -6.15 14.62
C CYS A 376 17.03 -6.14 16.06
N GLU A 377 17.56 -7.00 16.92
CA GLU A 377 17.16 -7.06 18.34
C GLU A 377 17.56 -5.79 19.12
N GLU A 378 18.60 -5.07 18.67
CA GLU A 378 18.99 -3.78 19.25
C GLU A 378 17.98 -2.66 18.98
N ILE A 379 17.10 -2.81 17.99
CA ILE A 379 15.98 -1.87 17.75
C ILE A 379 15.09 -1.76 19.00
N LEU A 380 14.98 -2.83 19.81
CA LEU A 380 14.21 -2.84 21.06
C LEU A 380 14.76 -1.91 22.14
N LYS A 381 16.02 -1.49 22.03
CA LYS A 381 16.72 -0.69 23.06
C LYS A 381 16.64 0.81 22.80
N THR A 382 16.06 1.22 21.67
CA THR A 382 16.00 2.60 21.16
C THR A 382 14.57 3.00 20.92
#